data_AF-A0A412VC40-F1
#
_entry.id   AF-A0A412VC40-F1
#
_cell.length_a   1.000
_cell.length_b   1.000
_cell.length_c   1.000
_cell.angle_alpha   90.00
_cell.angle_beta   90.00
_cell.angle_gamma   90.00
#
_symmetry.space_group_name_H-M   'P 1'
#
loop_
_entity.id
_entity.type
_entity.pdbx_description
1 polymer ?
#
loop_
_entity_poly.entity_id
_entity_poly.type
_entity_poly.pdbx_seq_one_letter_code
_entity_poly.pdbx_strand_id
1 'polypeptide(L)' 'QSRENKEVPFEGGTLVWNYGEDRLQILFDRIPEDNRRKELKSSGFRWSPRNKAWQRQLTSNALSAAKRVLNLQNI' A
#
# COMPACT_ATOMS: atom_id res chain seq x y z
N GLN A 1 -0.52 -20.50 13.01
CA GLN A 1 -0.07 -19.21 13.56
C GLN A 1 -0.33 -18.14 12.52
N SER A 2 -1.28 -17.25 12.77
CA SER A 2 -1.52 -16.09 11.90
C SER A 2 -0.34 -15.13 12.09
N ARG A 3 0.39 -14.83 11.02
CA ARG A 3 1.48 -13.86 11.07
C ARG A 3 0.89 -12.48 11.40
N GLU A 4 1.45 -11.80 12.39
CA GLU A 4 1.00 -10.45 12.75
C GLU A 4 1.27 -9.46 11.61
N ASN A 5 0.34 -8.53 11.43
CA ASN A 5 0.46 -7.49 10.41
C ASN A 5 1.72 -6.65 10.67
N LYS A 6 2.44 -6.35 9.60
CA LYS A 6 3.59 -5.44 9.67
C LYS A 6 3.16 -4.08 9.20
N GLU A 7 3.47 -3.03 9.95
CA GLU A 7 3.22 -1.65 9.56
C GLU A 7 4.54 -0.90 9.46
N VAL A 8 4.74 -0.15 8.38
CA VAL A 8 5.93 0.67 8.18
C VAL A 8 5.47 2.07 7.78
N PRO A 9 5.68 3.09 8.62
CA PRO A 9 5.38 4.47 8.27
C PRO A 9 6.32 4.95 7.18
N PHE A 10 5.82 5.84 6.32
CA PHE A 10 6.57 6.53 5.28
C PHE A 10 6.12 7.99 5.20
N GLU A 11 6.77 8.79 4.35
CA GLU A 11 6.38 10.18 4.15
C GLU A 11 4.99 10.29 3.52
N GLY A 12 3.99 10.66 4.34
CA GLY A 12 2.61 10.88 3.92
C GLY A 12 1.66 9.68 4.13
N GLY A 13 2.09 8.65 4.86
CA GLY A 13 1.21 7.55 5.22
C GLY A 13 1.90 6.32 5.85
N THR A 14 1.19 5.19 5.84
CA THR A 14 1.66 3.92 6.40
C THR A 14 1.43 2.77 5.42
N LEU A 15 2.48 1.95 5.22
CA LEU A 15 2.43 0.73 4.44
C LEU A 15 2.18 -0.46 5.38
N VAL A 16 1.12 -1.23 5.12
CA VAL A 16 0.67 -2.32 5.98
C VAL A 16 0.66 -3.63 5.20
N TRP A 17 1.42 -4.61 5.70
CA TRP A 17 1.34 -6.00 5.28
C TRP A 17 0.25 -6.68 6.11
N ASN A 18 -0.93 -6.80 5.54
CA ASN A 18 -2.03 -7.53 6.13
C ASN A 18 -1.91 -9.01 5.73
N TYR A 19 -1.24 -9.80 6.57
CA TYR A 19 -1.07 -11.23 6.32
C TYR A 19 -2.35 -12.02 6.55
N GLY A 20 -3.28 -11.50 7.37
CA GLY A 20 -4.58 -12.12 7.59
C GLY A 20 -5.46 -12.12 6.34
N GLU A 21 -5.41 -11.06 5.54
CA GLU A 21 -6.18 -10.94 4.30
C GLU A 21 -5.37 -11.21 3.01
N ASP A 22 -4.08 -11.54 3.14
CA ASP A 22 -3.13 -11.61 2.01
C ASP A 22 -3.15 -10.31 1.17
N ARG A 23 -3.06 -9.16 1.85
CA ARG A 23 -3.12 -7.82 1.24
C ARG A 23 -1.94 -6.94 1.66
N LEU A 24 -1.37 -6.24 0.68
CA LEU A 24 -0.53 -5.08 0.92
C LEU A 24 -1.40 -3.83 0.82
N GLN A 25 -1.48 -3.07 1.90
CA GLN A 25 -2.34 -1.90 2.04
C GLN A 25 -1.48 -0.65 2.22
N ILE A 26 -1.87 0.45 1.58
CA ILE A 26 -1.25 1.76 1.69
C ILE A 26 -2.31 2.70 2.25
N LEU A 27 -2.09 3.16 3.47
CA LEU A 27 -2.88 4.19 4.12
C LEU A 27 -2.16 5.51 3.90
N PHE A 28 -2.89 6.55 3.49
CA PHE A 28 -2.36 7.89 3.38
C PHE A 28 -2.95 8.76 4.49
N ASP A 29 -2.15 9.65 5.08
CA ASP A 29 -2.59 10.56 6.14
C ASP A 29 -3.60 11.59 5.61
N ARG A 30 -3.43 11.97 4.33
CA ARG A 30 -4.30 12.88 3.59
C ARG A 30 -4.71 12.26 2.26
N ILE A 31 -5.79 12.75 1.67
CA ILE A 31 -6.21 12.31 0.34
C ILE A 31 -5.08 12.61 -0.65
N PRO A 32 -4.51 11.57 -1.32
CA PRO A 32 -3.43 11.78 -2.28
C PRO A 32 -3.94 12.51 -3.52
N GLU A 33 -3.06 13.29 -4.13
CA GLU A 33 -3.34 14.03 -5.36
C GLU A 33 -3.71 13.12 -6.54
N ASP A 34 -4.37 13.67 -7.56
CA ASP A 34 -4.91 12.88 -8.67
C ASP A 34 -3.84 12.07 -9.42
N ASN A 35 -2.65 12.65 -9.61
CA ASN A 35 -1.52 11.97 -10.25
C ASN A 35 -1.08 10.73 -9.44
N ARG A 36 -0.96 10.85 -8.12
CA ARG A 36 -0.62 9.73 -7.25
C ARG A 36 -1.67 8.63 -7.28
N ARG A 37 -2.96 9.01 -7.30
CA ARG A 37 -4.07 8.03 -7.44
C ARG A 37 -4.02 7.29 -8.78
N LYS A 38 -3.65 7.98 -9.87
CA LYS A 38 -3.44 7.37 -11.18
C LYS A 38 -2.27 6.38 -11.17
N GLU A 39 -1.14 6.74 -10.56
CA GLU A 39 0.03 5.85 -10.39
C GLU A 39 -0.30 4.60 -9.57
N LEU A 40 -1.07 4.74 -8.49
CA LEU A 40 -1.52 3.62 -7.66
C LEU A 40 -2.38 2.66 -8.48
N LYS A 41 -3.36 3.18 -9.23
CA LYS A 41 -4.22 2.38 -10.12
C LYS A 41 -3.41 1.69 -11.21
N SER A 42 -2.50 2.39 -11.89
CA SER A 42 -1.66 1.79 -12.95
C SER A 42 -0.71 0.73 -12.41
N SER A 43 -0.30 0.87 -11.15
CA SER A 43 0.51 -0.11 -10.42
C SER A 43 -0.33 -1.24 -9.78
N GLY A 44 -1.63 -1.32 -10.10
CA GLY A 44 -2.50 -2.42 -9.70
C GLY A 44 -3.08 -2.31 -8.28
N PHE A 45 -2.92 -1.18 -7.59
CA PHE A 45 -3.60 -0.93 -6.32
C PHE A 45 -5.05 -0.51 -6.56
N ARG A 46 -5.96 -1.07 -5.76
CA ARG A 46 -7.38 -0.75 -5.77
C ARG A 46 -7.75 0.01 -4.51
N TRP A 47 -8.50 1.10 -4.65
CA TRP A 47 -9.04 1.82 -3.51
C TRP A 47 -10.12 0.99 -2.81
N SER A 48 -9.98 0.83 -1.49
CA SER A 48 -10.98 0.22 -0.62
C SER A 48 -11.61 1.30 0.26
N PRO A 49 -12.87 1.69 0.02
CA PRO A 49 -13.54 2.69 0.85
C PRO A 49 -13.77 2.18 2.28
N ARG A 50 -13.96 0.87 2.47
CA ARG A 50 -14.13 0.23 3.78
C ARG A 50 -12.88 0.36 4.64
N ASN A 51 -11.72 0.06 4.05
CA ASN A 51 -10.44 0.10 4.76
C ASN A 51 -9.75 1.47 4.65
N LYS A 52 -10.35 2.41 3.91
CA LYS A 52 -9.78 3.71 3.54
C LYS A 52 -8.32 3.61 3.06
N ALA A 53 -8.03 2.56 2.30
CA ALA A 53 -6.68 2.19 1.91
C ALA A 53 -6.60 1.78 0.44
N TRP A 54 -5.45 2.03 -0.17
CA TRP A 54 -5.09 1.48 -1.47
C TRP A 54 -4.48 0.10 -1.25
N GLN A 55 -5.11 -0.95 -1.79
CA GLN A 55 -4.68 -2.31 -1.52
C GLN A 55 -4.60 -3.19 -2.76
N ARG A 56 -3.71 -4.18 -2.69
CA ARG A 56 -3.60 -5.28 -3.67
C ARG A 56 -3.17 -6.56 -2.96
N GLN A 57 -3.22 -7.69 -3.68
CA GLN A 57 -2.73 -8.96 -3.15
C GLN A 57 -1.26 -8.87 -2.72
N LEU A 58 -0.94 -9.44 -1.57
CA LEU A 58 0.40 -9.44 -1.02
C LEU A 58 1.30 -10.40 -1.80
N THR A 59 1.99 -9.88 -2.80
CA THR A 59 2.98 -10.61 -3.60
C THR A 59 4.30 -9.85 -3.66
N SER A 60 5.38 -10.49 -4.08
CA SER A 60 6.67 -9.82 -4.29
C SER A 60 6.57 -8.63 -5.25
N ASN A 61 5.70 -8.73 -6.27
CA ASN A 61 5.43 -7.62 -7.19
C ASN A 61 4.67 -6.46 -6.52
N ALA A 62 3.82 -6.74 -5.53
CA ALA A 62 3.15 -5.70 -4.76
C ALA A 62 4.16 -4.83 -3.99
N LEU A 63 5.20 -5.45 -3.43
CA LEU A 63 6.29 -4.74 -2.76
C LEU A 63 7.06 -3.84 -3.72
N SER A 64 7.49 -4.37 -4.86
CA SER A 64 8.18 -3.58 -5.89
C SER A 64 7.32 -2.42 -6.41
N ALA A 65 6.01 -2.67 -6.59
CA ALA A 65 5.06 -1.64 -6.97
C ALA A 65 4.90 -0.55 -5.89
N ALA A 66 4.76 -0.94 -4.62
CA ALA A 66 4.70 0.00 -3.50
C ALA A 66 5.97 0.85 -3.42
N LYS A 67 7.15 0.23 -3.49
CA LYS A 67 8.45 0.92 -3.50
C LYS A 67 8.53 1.96 -4.61
N ARG A 68 8.11 1.60 -5.83
CA ARG A 68 8.12 2.51 -6.99
C ARG A 68 7.15 3.67 -6.81
N VAL A 69 5.91 3.40 -6.40
CA VAL A 69 4.87 4.44 -6.27
C VAL A 69 5.15 5.37 -5.09
N LEU A 70 5.68 4.83 -3.99
CA LEU A 70 5.97 5.59 -2.78
C LEU A 70 7.41 6.13 -2.76
N ASN A 71 8.19 5.90 -3.82
CA ASN A 71 9.61 6.25 -3.94
C ASN A 71 10.45 5.83 -2.71
N LEU A 72 10.16 4.65 -2.16
CA LEU A 72 10.81 4.17 -0.95
C LEU A 72 12.12 3.49 -1.34
N GLN A 73 13.24 4.14 -1.03
CA GLN A 73 14.57 3.62 -1.35
C GLN A 73 15.03 2.51 -0.38
N ASN A 74 14.52 2.47 0.86
CA ASN A 74 15.08 1.66 1.95
C ASN A 74 14.05 0.84 2.76
N ILE A 75 13.15 0.09 2.10
CA ILE A 75 12.27 -0.90 2.78
C ILE A 75 12.47 -2.32 2.28
#